data_AF-A0A834ID09-F1
#
_entry.id   AF-A0A834ID09-F1
#
_cell.length_a   1.000
_cell.length_b   1.000
_cell.length_c   1.000
_cell.angle_alpha   90.00
_cell.angle_beta   90.00
_cell.angle_gamma   90.00
#
_symmetry.space_group_name_H-M   'P 1'
#
loop_
_entity.id
_entity.type
_entity.pdbx_description
1 polymer ?
#
loop_
_entity_poly.entity_id
_entity_poly.type
_entity_poly.pdbx_seq_one_letter_code
_entity_poly.pdbx_strand_id
1 'polypeptide(L)'
;GCCGSTKRVTTVGGWSWAWWLVTDVQRLSLEVMTLNPQCEGVETAQGVPLSVTGVAQCKIMKADELLHTASEQFLGKSVKEIKMTILQTLEGHLRAILGE
;
A
#
# COMPACT_ATOMS: atom_id res chain seq x y z
N GLY A 1 33.97 -8.95 0.63
CA GLY A 1 33.82 -9.30 -0.80
C GLY A 1 32.77 -8.39 -1.40
N CYS A 2 33.01 -7.94 -2.62
CA CYS A 2 32.50 -6.73 -3.26
C CYS A 2 30.97 -6.55 -3.43
N CYS A 3 30.59 -5.26 -3.41
CA CYS A 3 29.54 -4.61 -4.21
C CYS A 3 28.07 -4.95 -3.92
N GLY A 4 27.57 -4.40 -2.81
CA GLY A 4 26.15 -4.32 -2.48
C GLY A 4 25.41 -3.22 -3.25
N SER A 5 25.28 -3.36 -4.57
CA SER A 5 24.22 -2.65 -5.30
C SER A 5 23.08 -3.63 -5.54
N THR A 6 22.12 -3.67 -4.61
CA THR A 6 20.82 -4.32 -4.83
C THR A 6 20.08 -3.53 -5.90
N LYS A 7 20.45 -3.74 -7.17
CA LYS A 7 19.81 -3.10 -8.31
C LYS A 7 18.44 -3.74 -8.50
N ARG A 8 17.38 -3.12 -7.97
CA ARG A 8 15.99 -3.52 -8.22
C ARG A 8 15.59 -3.08 -9.62
N VAL A 9 15.19 -4.04 -10.45
CA VAL A 9 14.66 -3.79 -11.79
C VAL A 9 13.17 -4.04 -11.75
N THR A 10 12.37 -2.99 -11.89
CA THR A 10 10.92 -3.08 -11.98
C THR A 10 10.53 -3.06 -13.44
N THR A 11 10.00 -4.16 -13.96
CA THR A 11 9.56 -4.26 -15.37
C THR A 11 8.03 -4.32 -15.40
N VAL A 12 7.39 -3.27 -15.92
CA VAL A 12 5.92 -3.23 -16.08
C VAL A 12 5.57 -3.38 -17.56
N GLY A 13 5.17 -4.60 -17.92
CA GLY A 13 4.98 -4.99 -19.32
C GLY A 13 6.30 -5.35 -20.01
N GLY A 14 6.25 -6.27 -20.98
CA GLY A 14 7.43 -6.78 -21.68
C GLY A 14 7.93 -8.12 -21.15
N TRP A 15 9.19 -8.44 -21.45
CA TRP A 15 9.83 -9.71 -21.07
C TRP A 15 11.09 -9.41 -20.27
N SER A 16 11.28 -10.12 -19.16
CA SER A 16 12.47 -10.01 -18.31
C SER A 16 12.96 -11.41 -17.94
N TRP A 17 14.27 -11.60 -17.98
CA TRP A 17 14.92 -12.86 -17.68
C TRP A 17 15.62 -12.77 -16.32
N ALA A 18 15.27 -13.69 -15.43
CA ALA A 18 15.80 -13.79 -14.08
C ALA A 18 16.57 -15.11 -13.93
N TRP A 19 17.75 -15.07 -13.31
CA TRP A 19 18.58 -16.26 -13.14
C TRP A 19 18.27 -16.94 -11.81
N TRP A 20 18.01 -18.25 -11.83
CA TRP A 20 17.36 -18.96 -10.72
C TRP A 20 18.13 -18.94 -9.40
N LEU A 21 19.46 -18.75 -9.40
CA LEU A 21 20.29 -18.73 -8.19
C LEU A 21 20.53 -17.35 -7.60
N VAL A 22 20.24 -16.27 -8.34
CA VAL A 22 20.72 -14.92 -8.00
C VAL A 22 19.58 -13.91 -7.92
N THR A 23 18.42 -14.21 -8.50
CA THR A 23 17.32 -13.25 -8.63
C THR A 23 16.08 -13.71 -7.89
N ASP A 24 15.63 -12.91 -6.93
CA ASP A 24 14.33 -13.06 -6.29
C ASP A 24 13.27 -12.33 -7.11
N VAL A 25 12.22 -13.05 -7.53
CA VAL A 25 11.14 -12.50 -8.37
C VAL A 25 9.88 -12.41 -7.54
N GLN A 26 9.44 -11.18 -7.29
CA GLN A 26 8.23 -10.90 -6.54
C GLN A 26 7.21 -10.17 -7.41
N ARG A 27 5.94 -10.49 -7.22
CA ARG A 27 4.83 -9.90 -7.98
C ARG A 27 4.02 -8.99 -7.08
N LEU A 28 3.76 -7.78 -7.57
CA LEU A 28 2.88 -6.82 -6.92
C LEU A 28 1.60 -6.68 -7.77
N SER A 29 0.43 -6.83 -7.14
CA SER A 29 -0.83 -6.63 -7.85
C SER A 29 -1.08 -5.14 -8.07
N LEU A 30 -1.35 -4.76 -9.32
CA LEU A 30 -1.72 -3.40 -9.75
C LEU A 30 -3.23 -3.26 -9.97
N GLU A 31 -4.00 -4.23 -9.48
CA GLU A 31 -5.45 -4.24 -9.57
C GLU A 31 -6.08 -3.23 -8.62
N VAL A 32 -7.31 -2.82 -8.92
CA VAL A 32 -8.08 -1.96 -8.01
C VAL A 32 -8.45 -2.77 -6.79
N MET A 33 -8.13 -2.23 -5.62
CA MET A 33 -8.46 -2.82 -4.34
C MET A 33 -9.56 -1.97 -3.69
N THR A 34 -10.63 -2.63 -3.23
CA THR A 34 -11.67 -1.97 -2.43
C THR A 34 -11.32 -2.13 -0.95
N LEU A 35 -11.33 -1.03 -0.22
CA LEU A 35 -11.01 -0.91 1.20
C LEU A 35 -12.21 -0.26 1.89
N ASN A 36 -12.55 -0.75 3.08
CA ASN A 36 -13.68 -0.24 3.85
C ASN A 36 -13.15 0.32 5.17
N PRO A 37 -12.66 1.58 5.20
CA PRO A 37 -12.21 2.18 6.44
C PRO A 37 -13.40 2.40 7.39
N GLN A 38 -13.21 2.07 8.66
CA GLN A 38 -14.20 2.27 9.70
C GLN A 38 -13.55 2.98 10.89
N CYS A 39 -14.21 4.02 11.39
CA CYS A 39 -13.77 4.73 12.58
C CYS A 39 -14.92 4.72 13.59
N GLU A 40 -14.70 4.04 14.72
CA GLU A 40 -15.62 3.98 15.85
C GLU A 40 -15.00 4.67 17.07
N GLY A 41 -15.84 5.32 17.88
CA GLY A 41 -15.42 5.92 19.14
C GLY A 41 -14.49 7.12 18.97
N VAL A 42 -14.73 7.95 17.96
CA VAL A 42 -14.11 9.28 17.87
C VAL A 42 -15.09 10.28 18.47
N GLU A 43 -14.67 10.91 19.55
CA GLU A 43 -15.40 12.03 20.15
C GLU A 43 -15.01 13.28 19.37
N THR A 44 -16.00 13.97 18.81
CA THR A 44 -15.78 15.26 18.17
C THR A 44 -15.38 16.31 19.20
N ALA A 45 -14.88 17.47 18.76
CA ALA A 45 -14.59 18.60 19.64
C ALA A 45 -15.79 19.04 20.51
N GLN A 46 -17.02 18.71 20.09
CA GLN A 46 -18.28 18.98 20.80
C GLN A 46 -18.74 17.83 21.72
N GLY A 47 -17.95 16.75 21.87
CA GLY A 47 -18.22 15.64 22.76
C GLY A 47 -19.30 14.66 22.27
N VAL A 48 -19.56 14.61 20.96
CA VAL A 48 -20.54 13.70 20.37
C VAL A 48 -19.82 12.47 19.80
N PRO A 49 -20.22 11.24 20.18
CA PRO A 49 -19.63 10.04 19.59
C PRO A 49 -20.10 9.89 18.14
N LEU A 50 -19.15 9.89 17.20
CA LEU A 50 -19.43 9.61 15.79
C LEU A 50 -18.85 8.26 15.38
N SER A 51 -19.61 7.56 14.53
CA SER A 51 -19.16 6.35 13.84
C SER A 51 -19.22 6.62 12.35
N VAL A 52 -18.07 6.50 11.67
CA VAL A 52 -17.96 6.77 10.24
C VAL A 52 -17.55 5.50 9.53
N THR A 53 -18.31 5.15 8.50
CA THR A 53 -18.00 4.07 7.58
C THR A 53 -17.82 4.64 6.19
N GLY A 54 -16.80 4.18 5.48
CA GLY A 54 -16.50 4.60 4.11
C GLY A 54 -16.20 3.42 3.21
N VAL A 55 -16.26 3.66 1.90
CA VAL A 55 -15.75 2.76 0.88
C VAL A 55 -14.74 3.53 0.05
N ALA A 56 -13.50 3.05 0.04
CA ALA A 56 -12.41 3.62 -0.72
C ALA A 56 -11.91 2.62 -1.76
N GLN A 57 -11.69 3.09 -2.99
CA GLN A 57 -11.04 2.30 -4.02
C GLN A 57 -9.63 2.83 -4.24
N CYS A 58 -8.64 1.98 -4.01
CA CYS A 58 -7.23 2.33 -4.14
C CYS A 58 -6.59 1.51 -5.25
N LYS A 59 -5.69 2.16 -6.00
CA LYS A 59 -4.96 1.53 -7.10
C LYS A 59 -3.53 2.05 -7.14
N ILE A 60 -2.58 1.16 -7.37
CA ILE A 60 -1.19 1.51 -7.65
C ILE A 60 -1.09 2.00 -9.09
N MET A 61 -0.61 3.23 -9.25
CA MET A 61 -0.42 3.84 -10.57
C MET A 61 0.81 3.24 -11.27
N LYS A 62 0.76 3.17 -12.61
CA LYS A 62 1.82 2.57 -13.43
C LYS A 62 3.01 3.49 -13.70
N ALA A 63 3.16 4.61 -12.99
CA ALA A 63 4.29 5.51 -13.17
C ALA A 63 5.54 4.92 -12.49
N ASP A 64 6.70 4.95 -13.14
CA ASP A 64 7.93 4.31 -12.66
C ASP A 64 8.34 4.74 -11.24
N GLU A 65 8.24 6.03 -10.93
CA GLU A 65 8.56 6.57 -9.60
C GLU A 65 7.62 6.02 -8.50
N LEU A 66 6.32 5.93 -8.82
CA LEU A 66 5.30 5.40 -7.92
C LEU A 66 5.44 3.89 -7.75
N LEU A 67 5.79 3.18 -8.82
CA LEU A 67 6.07 1.75 -8.79
C LEU A 67 7.32 1.42 -8.00
N HIS A 68 8.37 2.24 -8.09
CA HIS A 68 9.57 2.09 -7.27
C HIS A 68 9.21 2.19 -5.79
N THR A 69 8.48 3.25 -5.42
CA THR A 69 8.06 3.49 -4.03
C THR A 69 7.13 2.37 -3.51
N ALA A 70 6.16 1.96 -4.33
CA ALA A 70 5.25 0.88 -4.00
C ALA A 70 5.98 -0.47 -3.87
N SER A 71 7.00 -0.71 -4.71
CA SER A 71 7.85 -1.90 -4.59
C SER A 71 8.65 -1.85 -3.29
N GLU A 72 9.20 -0.72 -2.90
CA GLU A 72 9.93 -0.63 -1.63
C GLU A 72 9.03 -0.89 -0.40
N GLN A 73 7.77 -0.44 -0.43
CA GLN A 73 6.86 -0.61 0.70
C GLN A 73 6.11 -1.94 0.74
N PHE A 74 5.79 -2.52 -0.42
CA PHE A 74 4.85 -3.63 -0.55
C PHE A 74 5.44 -4.90 -1.15
N LEU A 75 6.65 -4.86 -1.73
CA LEU A 75 7.30 -6.06 -2.25
C LEU A 75 7.60 -7.00 -1.07
N GLY A 76 7.04 -8.22 -1.14
CA GLY A 76 7.21 -9.28 -0.14
C GLY A 76 6.06 -9.38 0.84
N LYS A 77 5.14 -8.40 0.84
CA LYS A 77 3.93 -8.44 1.64
C LYS A 77 2.82 -9.15 0.88
N SER A 78 1.97 -9.87 1.60
CA SER A 78 0.75 -10.41 1.03
C SER A 78 -0.24 -9.30 0.68
N VAL A 79 -1.13 -9.55 -0.28
CA VAL A 79 -2.20 -8.61 -0.66
C VAL A 79 -3.05 -8.19 0.56
N LYS A 80 -3.24 -9.09 1.53
CA LYS A 80 -3.97 -8.80 2.78
C LYS A 80 -3.23 -7.79 3.65
N GLU A 81 -1.92 -7.95 3.82
CA GLU A 81 -1.09 -7.01 4.60
C GLU A 81 -1.01 -5.63 3.95
N ILE A 82 -0.92 -5.58 2.62
CA ILE A 82 -0.96 -4.33 1.86
C ILE A 82 -2.28 -3.60 2.12
N LYS A 83 -3.42 -4.30 1.97
CA LYS A 83 -4.75 -3.75 2.25
C LYS A 83 -4.87 -3.25 3.69
N MET A 84 -4.38 -4.02 4.66
CA MET A 84 -4.40 -3.63 6.07
C MET A 84 -3.60 -2.35 6.31
N THR A 85 -2.38 -2.27 5.77
CA THR A 85 -1.52 -1.08 5.90
C THR A 85 -2.23 0.17 5.37
N ILE A 86 -2.80 0.09 4.17
CA ILE A 86 -3.52 1.22 3.56
C ILE A 86 -4.77 1.58 4.37
N LEU A 87 -5.54 0.58 4.81
CA LEU A 87 -6.75 0.77 5.61
C LEU A 87 -6.43 1.49 6.93
N GLN A 88 -5.38 1.10 7.63
CA GLN A 88 -4.93 1.78 8.86
C GLN A 88 -4.52 3.23 8.60
N THR A 89 -3.84 3.53 7.48
CA THR A 89 -3.51 4.92 7.12
C THR A 89 -4.77 5.74 6.85
N LEU A 90 -5.73 5.19 6.10
CA LEU A 90 -7.01 5.86 5.83
C LEU A 90 -7.82 6.11 7.10
N GLU A 91 -7.90 5.12 7.99
CA GLU A 91 -8.57 5.26 9.30
C GLU A 91 -7.88 6.29 10.17
N GLY A 92 -6.54 6.33 10.18
CA GLY A 92 -5.77 7.36 10.89
C GLY A 92 -6.09 8.78 10.37
N HIS A 93 -6.17 8.95 9.06
CA HIS A 93 -6.53 10.24 8.45
C HIS A 93 -7.97 10.64 8.78
N LEU A 94 -8.92 9.70 8.69
CA LEU A 94 -10.32 9.94 9.06
C LEU A 94 -10.45 10.31 10.55
N ARG A 95 -9.74 9.61 11.42
CA ARG A 95 -9.72 9.90 12.85
C ARG A 95 -9.16 11.29 13.15
N ALA A 96 -8.10 11.70 12.46
CA ALA A 96 -7.53 13.04 12.61
C ALA A 96 -8.55 14.13 12.22
N ILE A 97 -9.26 13.96 11.10
CA ILE A 97 -10.28 14.92 10.63
C ILE A 97 -11.48 14.98 11.57
N LEU A 98 -11.87 13.87 12.19
CA LEU A 98 -13.01 13.79 13.11
C LEU A 98 -12.70 14.30 14.52
N GLY A 99 -11.41 14.32 14.90
CA GLY A 99 -10.94 14.80 16.18
C GLY A 99 -10.61 16.30 16.22
N GLU A 100 -10.53 16.96 15.05
CA GLU A 100 -10.54 18.42 14.93
C GLU A 100 -11.97 18.97 15.09
#